data_AF-A0A197JVR8-F1
#
_entry.id   AF-A0A197JVR8-F1
#
_cell.length_a   1.000
_cell.length_b   1.000
_cell.length_c   1.000
_cell.angle_alpha   90.00
_cell.angle_beta   90.00
_cell.angle_gamma   90.00
#
_symmetry.space_group_name_H-M   'P 1'
#
loop_
_entity.id
_entity.type
_entity.pdbx_description
1 polymer ?
#
loop_
_entity_poly.entity_id
_entity_poly.type
_entity_poly.pdbx_seq_one_letter_code
_entity_poly.pdbx_strand_id
1 'polypeptide(L)'
;MGNIKLDCLAVNPNNTIVYGIGNAYIDGTYTFTQEKGVLLLVRSEPNPISLKSIKWTIVSIAQAKFFPSYWSQAFDSVDCAVSRTGVFTALAVNKPANQSQDSINWTGIKYDPA
;
A
#
# COMPACT_ATOMS: atom_id res chain seq x y z
N MET A 1 5.85 16.63 -3.03
CA MET A 1 5.29 15.27 -2.91
C MET A 1 4.91 15.08 -1.45
N GLY A 2 3.67 14.67 -1.17
CA GLY A 2 3.16 14.56 0.20
C GLY A 2 3.89 13.50 1.02
N ASN A 3 3.74 13.56 2.35
CA ASN A 3 4.26 12.53 3.24
C ASN A 3 3.40 11.27 3.10
N ILE A 4 3.97 10.19 2.55
CA ILE A 4 3.32 8.87 2.50
C ILE A 4 3.74 8.11 3.75
N LYS A 5 2.75 7.60 4.50
CA LYS A 5 2.99 6.62 5.56
C LYS A 5 2.99 5.23 4.92
N LEU A 6 4.06 4.47 5.16
CA LEU A 6 4.18 3.11 4.65
C LEU A 6 3.86 2.11 5.77
N ASP A 7 3.03 1.12 5.45
CA ASP A 7 2.56 0.09 6.37
C ASP A 7 3.46 -1.16 6.34
N CYS A 8 4.07 -1.45 5.19
CA CYS A 8 5.05 -2.53 5.06
C CYS A 8 6.16 -2.16 4.07
N LEU A 9 7.37 -2.67 4.34
CA LEU A 9 8.55 -2.53 3.50
C LEU A 9 9.10 -3.92 3.16
N ALA A 10 9.50 -4.12 1.92
CA ALA A 10 10.21 -5.32 1.51
C ALA A 10 11.32 -4.97 0.51
N VAL A 11 12.40 -5.75 0.54
CA VAL A 11 13.59 -5.50 -0.28
C VAL A 11 13.72 -6.59 -1.32
N ASN A 12 14.14 -6.23 -2.53
CA ASN A 12 14.42 -7.22 -3.55
C ASN A 12 15.64 -8.11 -3.19
N PRO A 13 15.77 -9.30 -3.81
CA PRO A 13 16.79 -10.27 -3.42
C PRO A 13 18.25 -9.80 -3.54
N ASN A 14 18.52 -8.79 -4.38
CA ASN A 14 19.86 -8.21 -4.53
C ASN A 14 20.08 -6.96 -3.65
N ASN A 15 19.14 -6.61 -2.78
CA ASN A 15 19.20 -5.47 -1.85
C ASN A 15 19.40 -4.10 -2.51
N THR A 16 19.00 -3.95 -3.78
CA THR A 16 19.17 -2.70 -4.52
C THR A 16 17.90 -1.86 -4.55
N ILE A 17 16.73 -2.45 -4.32
CA ILE A 17 15.42 -1.79 -4.41
C ILE A 17 14.62 -2.09 -3.15
N VAL A 18 14.11 -1.03 -2.54
CA VAL A 18 13.11 -1.13 -1.48
C VAL A 18 11.75 -0.87 -2.10
N TYR A 19 10.81 -1.75 -1.81
CA TYR A 19 9.39 -1.56 -2.07
C TYR A 19 8.70 -1.18 -0.77
N GLY A 20 7.73 -0.29 -0.89
CA GLY A 20 6.86 0.09 0.21
C GLY A 20 5.41 -0.02 -0.21
N ILE A 21 4.57 -0.45 0.70
CA ILE A 21 3.12 -0.37 0.54
C ILE A 21 2.59 0.61 1.58
N GLY A 22 1.69 1.49 1.15
CA GLY A 22 0.98 2.39 2.03
C GLY A 22 -0.42 2.64 1.53
N ASN A 23 -1.21 3.33 2.32
CA ASN A 23 -2.54 3.76 1.95
C ASN A 23 -2.53 5.22 1.50
N ALA A 24 -3.40 5.55 0.55
CA ALA A 24 -3.69 6.94 0.18
C ALA A 24 -5.16 7.14 -0.16
N TYR A 25 -5.54 8.41 -0.20
CA TYR A 25 -6.81 8.86 -0.73
C TYR A 25 -6.59 9.34 -2.16
N ILE A 26 -7.41 8.85 -3.10
CA ILE A 26 -7.52 9.45 -4.43
C ILE A 26 -8.66 10.46 -4.35
N ASP A 27 -8.30 11.74 -4.22
CA ASP A 27 -9.26 12.83 -4.23
C ASP A 27 -9.83 13.02 -5.64
N GLY A 28 -11.12 13.35 -5.71
CA GLY A 28 -11.84 13.54 -6.96
C GLY A 28 -13.27 14.06 -6.78
N THR A 29 -13.91 13.79 -5.65
CA THR A 29 -15.19 14.41 -5.28
C THR A 29 -15.36 14.38 -3.76
N TYR A 30 -15.37 15.57 -3.14
CA TYR A 30 -15.79 15.81 -1.74
C TYR A 30 -17.29 15.60 -1.57
N THR A 31 -17.81 14.44 -1.98
CA THR A 31 -19.12 13.98 -1.55
C THR A 31 -18.88 13.00 -0.42
N PHE A 32 -19.43 13.30 0.75
CA PHE A 32 -19.35 12.53 2.01
C PHE A 32 -19.72 11.05 1.91
N THR A 33 -20.04 10.55 0.71
CA THR A 33 -20.66 9.26 0.48
C THR A 33 -19.73 8.20 -0.11
N GLN A 34 -18.60 8.53 -0.75
CA GLN A 34 -17.73 7.50 -1.37
C GLN A 34 -16.26 7.92 -1.50
N GLU A 35 -15.54 8.01 -0.39
CA GLU A 35 -14.08 8.10 -0.43
C GLU A 35 -13.49 6.73 -0.81
N LYS A 36 -12.71 6.68 -1.88
CA LYS A 36 -12.00 5.46 -2.31
C LYS A 36 -10.58 5.54 -1.80
N GLY A 37 -10.31 4.87 -0.69
CA GLY A 37 -8.92 4.64 -0.32
C GLY A 37 -8.30 3.54 -1.16
N VAL A 38 -7.01 3.70 -1.40
CA VAL A 38 -6.22 2.82 -2.25
C VAL A 38 -4.98 2.33 -1.53
N LEU A 39 -4.55 1.11 -1.86
CA LEU A 39 -3.19 0.65 -1.63
C LEU A 39 -2.30 1.21 -2.73
N LEU A 40 -1.26 1.92 -2.33
CA LEU A 40 -0.19 2.36 -3.18
C LEU A 40 1.02 1.45 -2.96
N LEU A 41 1.50 0.82 -4.02
CA LEU A 41 2.83 0.25 -4.05
C LEU A 41 3.80 1.29 -4.61
N VAL A 42 4.81 1.60 -3.80
CA VAL A 42 5.91 2.46 -4.17
C VAL A 42 7.22 1.68 -4.26
N ARG A 43 8.13 2.21 -5.06
CA ARG A 43 9.47 1.68 -5.30
C ARG A 43 10.49 2.78 -5.06
N SER A 44 11.61 2.46 -4.42
CA SER A 44 12.74 3.38 -4.27
C SER A 44 13.53 3.54 -5.58
N GLU A 45 14.31 4.60 -5.67
CA GLU A 45 15.48 4.62 -6.56
C GLU A 45 16.45 3.46 -6.21
N PRO A 46 17.27 2.99 -7.17
CA PRO A 46 18.29 1.98 -6.91
C PRO A 46 19.32 2.42 -5.86
N ASN A 47 19.70 1.49 -4.99
CA ASN A 47 20.73 1.64 -3.95
C ASN A 47 20.51 2.85 -3.04
N PRO A 48 19.38 2.90 -2.29
CA PRO A 48 19.12 4.02 -1.41
C PRO A 48 20.19 4.10 -0.31
N ILE A 49 20.85 5.25 -0.20
CA ILE A 49 21.91 5.50 0.80
C ILE A 49 21.31 5.66 2.21
N SER A 50 20.03 6.02 2.30
CA SER A 50 19.31 6.21 3.56
C SER A 50 17.80 6.07 3.37
N LEU A 51 17.12 5.41 4.32
CA LEU A 51 15.65 5.30 4.35
C LEU A 51 14.96 6.66 4.54
N LYS A 52 15.62 7.64 5.16
CA LYS A 52 15.04 8.96 5.45
C LYS A 52 14.93 9.86 4.21
N SER A 53 15.69 9.57 3.16
CA SER A 53 15.77 10.40 1.95
C SER A 53 15.36 9.63 0.69
N ILE A 54 14.63 8.53 0.84
CA ILE A 54 14.16 7.77 -0.33
C ILE A 54 13.16 8.61 -1.11
N LYS A 55 13.45 8.79 -2.39
CA LYS A 55 12.46 9.18 -3.38
C LYS A 55 11.66 7.95 -3.78
N TRP A 56 10.35 8.07 -3.69
CA TRP A 56 9.41 7.00 -3.98
C TRP A 56 8.73 7.23 -5.32
N THR A 57 8.67 6.20 -6.14
CA THR A 57 7.87 6.16 -7.36
C THR A 57 6.70 5.21 -7.16
N ILE A 58 5.48 5.66 -7.45
CA ILE A 58 4.31 4.79 -7.44
C ILE A 58 4.41 3.85 -8.65
N VAL A 59 4.37 2.54 -8.40
CA VAL A 59 4.47 1.51 -9.45
C VAL A 59 3.20 0.68 -9.60
N SER A 60 2.31 0.68 -8.59
CA SER A 60 0.98 0.06 -8.71
C SER A 60 -0.01 0.65 -7.72
N ILE A 61 -1.30 0.59 -8.07
CA ILE A 61 -2.42 1.07 -7.26
C ILE A 61 -3.50 -0.01 -7.25
N ALA A 62 -3.96 -0.41 -6.06
CA ALA A 62 -5.12 -1.29 -5.91
C ALA A 62 -6.22 -0.58 -5.12
N GLN A 63 -7.44 -0.59 -5.65
CA GLN A 63 -8.60 0.00 -4.97
C GLN A 63 -9.15 -0.97 -3.93
N ALA A 64 -9.38 -0.49 -2.72
CA ALA A 64 -10.13 -1.25 -1.73
C ALA A 64 -11.62 -1.23 -2.10
N LYS A 65 -12.31 -2.37 -1.90
CA LYS A 65 -13.76 -2.47 -2.15
C LYS A 65 -14.60 -1.71 -1.12
N PHE A 66 -14.11 -1.55 0.11
CA PHE A 66 -14.83 -0.92 1.21
C PHE A 66 -13.88 -0.01 1.99
N PHE A 67 -14.24 1.27 2.12
CA PHE A 67 -13.48 2.26 2.88
C PHE A 67 -14.43 3.04 3.80
N PRO A 68 -14.28 2.94 5.13
CA PRO A 68 -15.30 3.45 6.04
C PRO A 68 -15.23 4.97 6.29
N SER A 69 -14.10 5.65 6.09
CA SER A 69 -13.96 7.12 5.92
C SER A 69 -12.49 7.56 6.03
N TYR A 70 -12.19 8.81 5.65
CA TYR A 70 -10.88 9.46 5.71
C TYR A 70 -10.20 9.50 7.08
N TRP A 71 -10.97 9.37 8.16
CA TRP A 71 -10.45 9.42 9.53
C TRP A 71 -9.93 8.08 10.05
N SER A 72 -10.19 6.98 9.33
CA SER A 72 -9.85 5.63 9.77
C SER A 72 -8.68 5.05 9.00
N GLN A 73 -7.89 4.20 9.66
CA GLN A 73 -6.90 3.40 8.95
C GLN A 73 -7.62 2.47 7.98
N ALA A 74 -7.16 2.53 6.74
CA ALA A 74 -7.63 1.75 5.61
C ALA A 74 -7.60 0.24 5.85
N PHE A 75 -6.53 -0.20 6.50
CA PHE A 75 -6.14 -1.59 6.67
C PHE A 75 -5.66 -1.79 8.10
N ASP A 76 -6.03 -2.91 8.72
CA ASP A 76 -5.64 -3.28 10.10
C ASP A 76 -4.22 -3.86 10.12
N SER A 77 -3.93 -4.74 9.17
CA SER A 77 -2.62 -5.32 8.94
C SER A 77 -2.31 -5.39 7.45
N VAL A 78 -1.02 -5.22 7.13
CA VAL A 78 -0.49 -5.37 5.77
C VAL A 78 0.76 -6.22 5.83
N ASP A 79 0.73 -7.37 5.16
CA ASP A 79 1.89 -8.24 4.99
C ASP A 79 2.43 -8.08 3.58
N CYS A 80 3.74 -7.94 3.44
CA CYS A 80 4.38 -7.81 2.14
C CYS A 80 5.67 -8.63 2.03
N ALA A 81 5.97 -9.09 0.82
CA ALA A 81 7.15 -9.87 0.51
C ALA A 81 7.61 -9.64 -0.93
N VAL A 82 8.90 -9.86 -1.16
CA VAL A 82 9.48 -9.96 -2.51
C VAL A 82 9.98 -11.38 -2.71
N SER A 83 9.54 -12.02 -3.79
CA SER A 83 10.00 -13.34 -4.18
C SER A 83 11.47 -13.32 -4.65
N ARG A 84 12.08 -14.51 -4.77
CA ARG A 84 13.44 -14.65 -5.30
C ARG A 84 13.62 -14.14 -6.73
N THR A 85 12.53 -14.02 -7.50
CA THR A 85 12.54 -13.49 -8.86
C THR A 85 12.27 -11.98 -8.92
N GLY A 86 12.11 -11.30 -7.77
CA GLY A 86 11.88 -9.86 -7.71
C GLY A 86 10.41 -9.44 -7.78
N VAL A 87 9.48 -10.39 -7.87
CA VAL A 87 8.03 -10.10 -7.83
C VAL A 87 7.64 -9.68 -6.41
N PHE A 88 7.07 -8.50 -6.27
CA PHE A 88 6.49 -8.00 -5.02
C PHE A 88 5.04 -8.45 -4.88
N THR A 89 4.67 -8.86 -3.68
CA THR A 89 3.28 -9.15 -3.30
C THR A 89 2.98 -8.53 -1.94
N ALA A 90 1.79 -7.95 -1.80
CA ALA A 90 1.26 -7.60 -0.49
C ALA A 90 -0.20 -8.03 -0.35
N LEU A 91 -0.61 -8.28 0.88
CA LEU A 91 -1.95 -8.62 1.27
C LEU A 91 -2.35 -7.75 2.47
N ALA A 92 -3.49 -7.09 2.36
CA ALA A 92 -4.00 -6.19 3.38
C ALA A 92 -5.38 -6.64 3.87
N VAL A 93 -5.58 -6.58 5.18
CA VAL A 93 -6.86 -6.85 5.85
C VAL A 93 -7.66 -5.56 5.94
N ASN A 94 -8.79 -5.49 5.24
CA ASN A 94 -9.78 -4.44 5.45
C ASN A 94 -10.64 -4.82 6.65
N LYS A 95 -10.57 -4.00 7.70
CA LYS A 95 -11.47 -4.09 8.84
C LYS A 95 -12.23 -2.77 8.96
N PRO A 96 -13.50 -2.71 8.54
CA PRO A 96 -14.25 -1.48 8.64
C PRO A 96 -14.38 -1.07 10.12
N ALA A 97 -14.18 0.21 10.41
CA ALA A 97 -14.55 0.76 11.71
C ALA A 97 -16.06 0.54 11.91
N ASN A 98 -16.43 -0.24 12.93
CA ASN A 98 -17.82 -0.55 13.34
C ASN A 98 -18.57 -1.66 12.58
N GLN A 99 -17.90 -2.58 11.87
CA GLN A 99 -18.57 -3.79 11.36
C GLN A 99 -18.17 -5.07 12.11
N SER A 100 -19.09 -6.04 12.13
CA SER A 100 -18.85 -7.37 12.72
C SER A 100 -17.68 -8.08 12.04
N GLN A 101 -17.02 -9.01 12.74
CA GLN A 101 -15.89 -9.81 12.22
C GLN A 101 -16.17 -10.49 10.88
N ASP A 102 -17.45 -10.73 10.54
CA ASP A 102 -17.88 -11.34 9.28
C ASP A 102 -17.69 -10.43 8.04
N SER A 103 -17.26 -9.19 8.22
CA SER A 103 -17.01 -8.21 7.15
C SER A 103 -15.53 -8.08 6.74
N ILE A 104 -14.64 -8.90 7.30
CA ILE A 104 -13.22 -8.89 6.96
C ILE A 104 -13.04 -9.20 5.47
N ASN A 105 -12.48 -8.24 4.73
CA ASN A 105 -12.18 -8.37 3.31
C ASN A 105 -10.69 -8.25 3.07
N TRP A 106 -10.17 -9.04 2.14
CA TRP A 106 -8.75 -9.01 1.80
C TRP A 106 -8.53 -8.22 0.50
N THR A 107 -7.47 -7.42 0.44
CA THR A 107 -7.04 -6.76 -0.79
C THR A 107 -5.57 -7.07 -1.03
N GLY A 108 -5.27 -7.59 -2.22
CA GLY A 108 -3.91 -7.96 -2.60
C GLY A 108 -3.38 -7.06 -3.70
N ILE A 109 -2.06 -6.87 -3.71
CA ILE A 109 -1.34 -6.29 -4.85
C ILE A 109 -0.22 -7.24 -5.25
N LYS A 110 -0.01 -7.37 -6.56
CA LYS A 110 1.14 -8.05 -7.15
C LYS A 110 1.79 -7.10 -8.13
N TYR A 111 3.12 -7.03 -8.11
CA TYR A 111 3.90 -6.26 -9.05
C TYR A 111 5.10 -7.07 -9.52
N ASP A 112 5.16 -7.26 -10.83
CA ASP A 112 6.28 -7.88 -11.51
C ASP A 112 7.07 -6.78 -12.24
N PRO A 113 8.34 -6.54 -11.91
CA PRO A 113 9.15 -5.52 -12.57
C PRO A 113 9.66 -5.93 -13.96
N ALA A 114 9.47 -7.18 -14.38
CA ALA A 114 9.89 -7.72 -15.68
C ALA A 114 8.96 -7.33 -16.83
#